data_AF-A0A3M1ET10-F1
#
_entry.id   AF-A0A3M1ET10-F1
#
_cell.length_a   1.000
_cell.length_b   1.000
_cell.length_c   1.000
_cell.angle_alpha   90.00
_cell.angle_beta   90.00
_cell.angle_gamma   90.00
#
_symmetry.space_group_name_H-M   'P 1'
#
loop_
_entity.id
_entity.type
_entity.pdbx_description
1 polymer ?
#
loop_
_entity_poly.entity_id
_entity_poly.type
_entity_poly.pdbx_seq_one_letter_code
_entity_poly.pdbx_strand_id
1 'polypeptide(L)'
;MSRPIRFNLLLDGRPVRDLEGLRANFNLSDLLAHHRSGLLQRWLEVRGYPELAREVGEMRANTDLEVMIRLAAIFEIEADLDELRETLHLLRFEEERRKTLAALVEGEERAARIIADYHEGYERLKEAMLAHRHDLPFLKRGVEELAGRYGALFELERHDFFDRFLSKVPLVVFLLLATPSLRPLLLDDRRIHERLCSLIRPRAQVIQDIFKAYQKTKSVPDVFVPFVGFFQQFTDHRWVDVTEEKVLILSITQSARVTGRNDPPPVKTPRKAP
;
A
#
# COMPACT_ATOMS: atom_id res chain seq x y z
N MET A 1 -38.83 -35.51 -25.92
CA MET A 1 -37.79 -35.95 -24.97
C MET A 1 -36.50 -36.16 -25.73
N SER A 2 -35.52 -35.27 -25.58
CA SER A 2 -34.21 -35.37 -26.25
C SER A 2 -33.45 -36.60 -25.75
N ARG A 3 -32.80 -37.36 -26.64
CA ARG A 3 -31.99 -38.52 -26.26
C ARG A 3 -30.81 -38.05 -25.38
N PRO A 4 -30.53 -38.70 -24.24
CA PRO A 4 -29.37 -38.36 -23.42
C PRO A 4 -28.08 -38.47 -24.24
N ILE A 5 -27.21 -37.47 -24.13
CA ILE A 5 -25.94 -37.43 -24.86
C ILE A 5 -24.96 -38.39 -24.17
N ARG A 6 -24.45 -39.39 -24.91
CA ARG A 6 -23.41 -40.28 -24.42
C ARG A 6 -22.07 -39.55 -24.44
N PHE A 7 -21.35 -39.59 -23.32
CA PHE A 7 -20.01 -39.03 -23.17
C PHE A 7 -19.05 -40.05 -22.55
N ASN A 8 -17.75 -39.79 -22.63
CA ASN A 8 -16.71 -40.66 -22.06
C ASN A 8 -16.34 -40.17 -20.66
N LEU A 9 -16.08 -41.10 -19.74
CA LEU A 9 -15.54 -40.77 -18.43
C LEU A 9 -14.02 -40.72 -18.54
N LEU A 10 -13.35 -39.71 -17.99
CA LEU A 10 -11.89 -39.65 -17.99
C LEU A 10 -11.36 -40.25 -16.69
N LEU A 11 -10.59 -41.33 -16.79
CA LEU A 11 -9.88 -41.95 -15.67
C LEU A 11 -8.39 -42.08 -16.04
N ASP A 12 -7.50 -41.57 -15.20
CA ASP A 12 -6.05 -41.51 -15.43
C ASP A 12 -5.70 -40.90 -16.80
N GLY A 13 -6.41 -39.82 -17.18
CA GLY A 13 -6.26 -39.16 -18.48
C GLY A 13 -6.78 -39.95 -19.68
N ARG A 14 -7.35 -41.15 -19.49
CA ARG A 14 -7.85 -42.02 -20.56
C ARG A 14 -9.38 -41.97 -20.67
N PRO A 15 -9.94 -41.83 -21.88
CA PRO A 15 -11.38 -41.79 -22.08
C PRO A 15 -11.98 -43.21 -22.06
N VAL A 16 -12.82 -43.46 -21.06
CA VAL A 16 -13.53 -44.70 -20.80
C VAL A 16 -14.96 -44.65 -21.38
N ARG A 17 -15.34 -45.74 -22.07
CA ARG A 17 -16.62 -45.85 -22.80
C ARG A 17 -17.57 -46.91 -22.23
N ASP A 18 -17.07 -47.84 -21.44
CA ASP A 18 -17.80 -49.00 -20.93
C ASP A 18 -17.18 -49.45 -19.60
N LEU A 19 -17.82 -50.42 -18.96
CA LEU A 19 -17.37 -50.95 -17.66
C LEU A 19 -16.03 -51.67 -17.76
N GLU A 20 -15.72 -52.30 -18.89
CA GLU A 20 -14.43 -52.97 -19.11
C GLU A 20 -13.30 -51.95 -19.14
N GLY A 21 -13.47 -50.85 -19.90
CA GLY A 21 -12.54 -49.74 -19.91
C GLY A 21 -12.44 -49.03 -18.54
N LEU A 22 -13.52 -49.00 -17.75
CA LEU A 22 -13.51 -48.43 -16.40
C LEU A 22 -12.61 -49.27 -15.48
N ARG A 23 -12.81 -50.59 -15.50
CA ARG A 23 -12.01 -51.54 -14.72
C ARG A 23 -10.54 -51.53 -15.14
N ALA A 24 -10.27 -51.48 -16.44
CA ALA A 24 -8.91 -51.50 -16.98
C ALA A 24 -8.12 -50.20 -16.72
N ASN A 25 -8.80 -49.08 -16.47
CA ASN A 25 -8.17 -47.79 -16.19
C ASN A 25 -8.64 -47.23 -14.84
N PHE A 26 -8.87 -48.12 -13.88
CA PHE A 26 -9.41 -47.74 -12.59
C PHE A 26 -8.46 -46.80 -11.85
N ASN A 27 -8.98 -45.62 -11.51
CA ASN A 27 -8.29 -44.63 -10.71
C ASN A 27 -9.25 -44.15 -9.62
N LEU A 28 -8.92 -44.45 -8.37
CA LEU A 28 -9.75 -44.16 -7.21
C LEU A 28 -9.90 -42.67 -6.94
N SER A 29 -8.85 -41.89 -7.17
CA SER A 29 -8.86 -40.43 -7.04
C SER A 29 -9.88 -39.81 -7.99
N ASP A 30 -9.84 -40.21 -9.26
CA ASP A 30 -10.75 -39.73 -10.28
C ASP A 30 -12.18 -40.20 -10.03
N LEU A 31 -12.36 -41.47 -9.63
CA LEU A 31 -13.69 -41.99 -9.35
C LEU A 31 -14.34 -41.34 -8.13
N LEU A 32 -13.57 -41.05 -7.08
CA LEU A 32 -14.06 -40.30 -5.92
C LEU A 32 -14.48 -38.88 -6.35
N ALA A 33 -13.72 -38.21 -7.22
CA ALA A 33 -14.07 -36.90 -7.75
C ALA A 33 -15.32 -36.94 -8.66
N HIS A 34 -15.44 -37.94 -9.52
CA HIS A 34 -16.60 -38.14 -10.40
C HIS A 34 -17.85 -38.56 -9.63
N HIS A 35 -17.69 -39.27 -8.51
CA HIS A 35 -18.76 -39.56 -7.57
C HIS A 35 -19.26 -38.29 -6.89
N ARG A 36 -18.37 -37.50 -6.27
CA ARG A 36 -18.70 -36.24 -5.58
C ARG A 36 -19.38 -35.21 -6.49
N SER A 37 -19.00 -35.16 -7.77
CA SER A 37 -19.60 -34.26 -8.76
C SER A 37 -20.91 -34.79 -9.38
N GLY A 38 -21.29 -36.04 -9.10
CA GLY A 38 -22.44 -36.72 -9.71
C GLY A 38 -22.23 -37.11 -11.19
N LEU A 39 -21.02 -36.91 -11.72
CA LEU A 39 -20.69 -37.24 -13.11
C LEU A 39 -20.70 -38.75 -13.35
N LEU A 40 -20.21 -39.53 -12.38
CA LEU A 40 -20.17 -40.99 -12.45
C LEU A 40 -21.58 -41.58 -12.58
N GLN A 41 -22.52 -41.12 -11.76
CA GLN A 41 -23.92 -41.55 -11.82
C GLN A 41 -24.53 -41.25 -13.19
N ARG A 42 -24.42 -40.01 -13.67
CA ARG A 42 -24.94 -39.61 -14.98
C ARG A 42 -24.31 -40.41 -16.12
N TRP A 43 -23.00 -40.69 -16.03
CA TRP A 43 -22.29 -41.50 -17.01
C TRP A 43 -22.86 -42.92 -17.09
N LEU A 44 -23.11 -43.55 -15.94
CA LEU A 44 -23.75 -44.87 -15.88
C LEU A 44 -25.17 -44.86 -16.49
N GLU A 45 -25.97 -43.84 -16.19
CA GLU A 45 -27.33 -43.69 -16.73
C GLU A 45 -27.33 -43.60 -18.27
N VAL A 46 -26.51 -42.71 -18.85
CA VAL A 46 -26.49 -42.51 -20.31
C VAL A 46 -25.87 -43.68 -21.08
N ARG A 47 -25.06 -44.52 -20.40
CA ARG A 47 -24.48 -45.75 -20.93
C ARG A 47 -25.40 -46.97 -20.83
N GLY A 48 -26.51 -46.86 -20.10
CA GLY A 48 -27.49 -47.93 -19.95
C GLY A 48 -27.20 -48.88 -18.78
N TYR A 49 -26.57 -48.38 -17.72
CA TYR A 49 -26.32 -49.12 -16.48
C TYR A 49 -27.15 -48.55 -15.30
N PRO A 50 -28.50 -48.59 -15.36
CA PRO A 50 -29.36 -47.92 -14.39
C PRO A 50 -29.23 -48.50 -12.96
N GLU A 51 -28.99 -49.80 -12.82
CA GLU A 51 -28.82 -50.42 -11.50
C GLU A 51 -27.53 -49.96 -10.82
N LEU A 52 -26.40 -49.97 -11.53
CA LEU A 52 -25.15 -49.43 -11.02
C LEU A 52 -25.25 -47.92 -10.73
N ALA A 53 -25.95 -47.16 -11.58
CA ALA A 53 -26.20 -45.74 -11.33
C ALA A 53 -26.97 -45.52 -10.02
N ARG A 54 -27.98 -46.35 -9.76
CA ARG A 54 -28.76 -46.34 -8.52
C ARG A 54 -27.88 -46.68 -7.32
N GLU A 55 -27.07 -47.73 -7.39
CA GLU A 55 -26.15 -48.11 -6.30
C GLU A 55 -25.14 -47.01 -5.97
N VAL A 56 -24.57 -46.37 -7.00
CA VAL A 56 -23.63 -45.26 -6.85
C VAL A 56 -24.31 -44.02 -6.26
N GLY A 57 -25.56 -43.73 -6.68
CA GLY A 57 -26.33 -42.58 -6.21
C GLY A 57 -26.94 -42.74 -4.82
N GLU A 58 -27.35 -43.96 -4.44
CA GLU A 58 -27.90 -44.29 -3.11
C GLU A 58 -26.81 -44.61 -2.08
N MET A 59 -25.55 -44.48 -2.47
CA MET A 59 -24.40 -44.78 -1.63
C MET A 59 -24.41 -43.92 -0.37
N ARG A 60 -24.61 -44.56 0.78
CA ARG A 60 -24.47 -43.93 2.10
C ARG A 60 -23.08 -44.23 2.66
N ALA A 61 -22.27 -43.19 2.74
CA ALA A 61 -20.94 -43.23 3.33
C ALA A 61 -20.69 -41.92 4.08
N ASN A 62 -20.06 -42.01 5.25
CA ASN A 62 -19.76 -40.86 6.10
C ASN A 62 -18.33 -40.35 5.89
N THR A 63 -17.48 -41.15 5.23
CA THR A 63 -16.08 -40.83 4.97
C THR A 63 -15.70 -41.14 3.53
N ASP A 64 -14.71 -40.43 3.01
CA ASP A 64 -14.18 -40.68 1.66
C ASP A 64 -13.62 -42.09 1.51
N LEU A 65 -13.03 -42.63 2.59
CA LEU A 65 -12.53 -44.00 2.60
C LEU A 65 -13.67 -45.01 2.41
N GLU A 66 -14.80 -44.81 3.08
CA GLU A 66 -15.99 -45.65 2.89
C GLU A 66 -16.54 -45.54 1.46
N VAL A 67 -16.53 -44.35 0.86
CA VAL A 67 -16.90 -44.15 -0.55
C VAL A 67 -15.97 -44.94 -1.46
N MET A 68 -14.66 -44.82 -1.27
CA MET A 68 -13.65 -45.52 -2.07
C MET A 68 -13.78 -47.04 -1.99
N ILE A 69 -13.96 -47.59 -0.78
CA ILE A 69 -14.20 -49.03 -0.56
C ILE A 69 -15.46 -49.49 -1.31
N ARG A 70 -16.56 -48.73 -1.21
CA ARG A 70 -17.82 -49.07 -1.88
C ARG A 70 -17.72 -48.96 -3.40
N LEU A 71 -17.02 -47.97 -3.93
CA LEU A 71 -16.78 -47.84 -5.36
C LEU A 71 -15.98 -49.01 -5.90
N ALA A 72 -14.90 -49.42 -5.21
CA ALA A 72 -14.14 -50.61 -5.58
C ALA A 72 -15.04 -51.86 -5.60
N ALA A 73 -15.89 -52.04 -4.59
CA ALA A 73 -16.84 -53.15 -4.52
C ALA A 73 -17.88 -53.14 -5.66
N ILE A 74 -18.52 -52.00 -5.95
CA ILE A 74 -19.54 -51.86 -7.02
C ILE A 74 -18.97 -52.21 -8.39
N PHE A 75 -17.71 -51.83 -8.65
CA PHE A 75 -17.07 -52.11 -9.94
C PHE A 75 -16.33 -53.45 -9.98
N GLU A 76 -16.41 -54.25 -8.91
CA GLU A 76 -15.76 -55.56 -8.77
C GLU A 76 -14.24 -55.48 -8.91
N ILE A 77 -13.63 -54.50 -8.24
CA ILE A 77 -12.19 -54.24 -8.29
C ILE A 77 -11.57 -54.63 -6.96
N GLU A 78 -10.57 -55.50 -7.05
CA GLU A 78 -9.77 -55.90 -5.91
C GLU A 78 -8.88 -54.72 -5.52
N ALA A 79 -9.20 -54.09 -4.39
CA ALA A 79 -8.46 -52.95 -3.86
C ALA A 79 -8.03 -53.27 -2.43
N ASP A 80 -6.74 -53.05 -2.15
CA ASP A 80 -6.19 -53.23 -0.81
C ASP A 80 -6.55 -52.04 0.10
N LEU A 81 -6.90 -52.30 1.36
CA LEU A 81 -7.35 -51.25 2.27
C LEU A 81 -6.23 -50.25 2.57
N ASP A 82 -4.97 -50.69 2.61
CA ASP A 82 -3.84 -49.79 2.85
C ASP A 82 -3.54 -48.94 1.61
N GLU A 83 -3.63 -49.50 0.40
CA GLU A 83 -3.57 -48.74 -0.86
C GLU A 83 -4.66 -47.64 -0.94
N LEU A 84 -5.89 -47.95 -0.51
CA LEU A 84 -7.00 -46.99 -0.44
C LEU A 84 -6.69 -45.85 0.55
N ARG A 85 -6.09 -46.17 1.69
CA ARG A 85 -5.71 -45.17 2.71
C ARG A 85 -4.59 -44.28 2.23
N GLU A 86 -3.58 -44.84 1.58
CA GLU A 86 -2.46 -44.08 0.99
C GLU A 86 -2.96 -43.12 -0.07
N THR A 87 -3.82 -43.59 -0.97
CA THR A 87 -4.46 -42.77 -2.00
C THR A 87 -5.24 -41.61 -1.37
N LEU A 88 -6.06 -41.89 -0.35
CA LEU A 88 -6.82 -40.85 0.35
C LEU A 88 -5.91 -39.84 1.06
N HIS A 89 -4.82 -40.31 1.66
CA HIS A 89 -3.85 -39.43 2.30
C HIS A 89 -3.18 -38.50 1.29
N LEU A 90 -2.75 -39.03 0.15
CA LEU A 90 -2.15 -38.24 -0.93
C LEU A 90 -3.13 -37.17 -1.44
N LEU A 91 -4.38 -37.54 -1.70
CA LEU A 91 -5.44 -36.61 -2.12
C LEU A 91 -5.64 -35.46 -1.13
N ARG A 92 -5.74 -35.78 0.16
CA ARG A 92 -5.91 -34.76 1.21
C ARG A 92 -4.71 -33.83 1.28
N PHE A 93 -3.51 -34.39 1.18
CA PHE A 93 -2.28 -33.61 1.17
C PHE A 93 -2.23 -32.63 -0.02
N GLU A 94 -2.60 -33.08 -1.22
CA GLU A 94 -2.66 -32.23 -2.41
C GLU A 94 -3.73 -31.13 -2.30
N GLU A 95 -4.92 -31.47 -1.78
CA GLU A 95 -5.98 -30.48 -1.52
C GLU A 95 -5.54 -29.39 -0.55
N GLU A 96 -4.94 -29.75 0.57
CA GLU A 96 -4.43 -28.80 1.58
C GLU A 96 -3.28 -27.95 1.03
N ARG A 97 -2.36 -28.56 0.28
CA ARG A 97 -1.29 -27.84 -0.40
C ARG A 97 -1.86 -26.81 -1.39
N ARG A 98 -2.86 -27.19 -2.18
CA ARG A 98 -3.51 -26.30 -3.15
C ARG A 98 -4.22 -25.13 -2.46
N LYS A 99 -4.95 -25.39 -1.36
CA LYS A 99 -5.59 -24.33 -0.55
C LYS A 99 -4.54 -23.36 0.00
N THR A 100 -3.45 -23.88 0.53
CA THR A 100 -2.34 -23.07 1.06
C THR A 100 -1.73 -22.19 -0.03
N LEU A 101 -1.43 -22.74 -1.20
CA LEU A 101 -0.90 -21.99 -2.34
C LEU A 101 -1.89 -20.90 -2.81
N ALA A 102 -3.18 -21.23 -2.91
CA ALA A 102 -4.20 -20.25 -3.30
C ALA A 102 -4.28 -19.08 -2.31
N ALA A 103 -4.24 -19.37 -1.01
CA ALA A 103 -4.25 -18.34 0.03
C ALA A 103 -2.98 -17.45 0.00
N LEU A 104 -1.82 -18.02 -0.32
CA LEU A 104 -0.59 -17.25 -0.51
C LEU A 104 -0.69 -16.30 -1.70
N VAL A 105 -1.15 -16.79 -2.85
CA VAL A 105 -1.34 -15.96 -4.06
C VAL A 105 -2.33 -14.83 -3.79
N GLU A 106 -3.46 -15.10 -3.14
CA GLU A 106 -4.43 -14.06 -2.76
C GLU A 106 -3.80 -13.02 -1.82
N GLY A 107 -2.96 -13.48 -0.86
CA GLY A 107 -2.20 -12.60 0.01
C GLY A 107 -1.20 -11.71 -0.73
N GLU A 108 -0.47 -12.26 -1.69
CA GLU A 108 0.47 -11.52 -2.55
C GLU A 108 -0.25 -10.48 -3.41
N GLU A 109 -1.35 -10.86 -4.06
CA GLU A 109 -2.16 -9.92 -4.85
C GLU A 109 -2.72 -8.79 -3.99
N ARG A 110 -3.18 -9.11 -2.78
CA ARG A 110 -3.69 -8.12 -1.84
C ARG A 110 -2.59 -7.17 -1.39
N ALA A 111 -1.40 -7.68 -1.07
CA ALA A 111 -0.25 -6.85 -0.70
C ALA A 111 0.17 -5.93 -1.86
N ALA A 112 0.22 -6.45 -3.08
CA ALA A 112 0.54 -5.67 -4.28
C ALA A 112 -0.45 -4.53 -4.51
N ARG A 113 -1.76 -4.78 -4.36
CA ARG A 113 -2.80 -3.73 -4.45
C ARG A 113 -2.62 -2.66 -3.39
N ILE A 114 -2.37 -3.04 -2.13
CA ILE A 114 -2.15 -2.08 -1.05
C ILE A 114 -0.93 -1.18 -1.33
N ILE A 115 0.17 -1.77 -1.82
CA ILE A 115 1.38 -1.02 -2.19
C ILE A 115 1.10 -0.07 -3.36
N ALA A 116 0.38 -0.54 -4.38
CA ALA A 116 -0.01 0.28 -5.53
C ALA A 116 -0.89 1.47 -5.10
N ASP A 117 -1.95 1.22 -4.32
CA ASP A 117 -2.85 2.26 -3.81
C ASP A 117 -2.11 3.28 -2.95
N TYR A 118 -1.14 2.82 -2.15
CA TYR A 118 -0.30 3.68 -1.33
C TYR A 118 0.56 4.62 -2.18
N HIS A 119 1.23 4.09 -3.22
CA HIS A 119 2.05 4.88 -4.14
C HIS A 119 1.19 5.83 -4.98
N GLU A 120 0.05 5.37 -5.50
CA GLU A 120 -0.87 6.22 -6.26
C GLU A 120 -1.44 7.35 -5.40
N GLY A 121 -1.79 7.07 -4.15
CA GLY A 121 -2.27 8.08 -3.21
C GLY A 121 -1.22 9.18 -2.98
N TYR A 122 0.04 8.79 -2.86
CA TYR A 122 1.15 9.73 -2.74
C TYR A 122 1.32 10.61 -3.98
N GLU A 123 1.29 10.02 -5.18
CA GLU A 123 1.38 10.79 -6.43
C GLU A 123 0.18 11.74 -6.60
N ARG A 124 -1.05 11.26 -6.32
CA ARG A 124 -2.25 12.10 -6.34
C ARG A 124 -2.12 13.29 -5.40
N LEU A 125 -1.59 13.08 -4.19
CA LEU A 125 -1.36 14.15 -3.23
C LEU A 125 -0.36 15.18 -3.77
N LYS A 126 0.78 14.74 -4.35
CA LYS A 126 1.76 15.62 -4.97
C LYS A 126 1.14 16.47 -6.08
N GLU A 127 0.44 15.86 -7.02
CA GLU A 127 -0.20 16.58 -8.13
C GLU A 127 -1.30 17.53 -7.66
N ALA A 128 -2.08 17.13 -6.65
CA ALA A 128 -3.10 18.00 -6.07
C ALA A 128 -2.49 19.25 -5.41
N MET A 129 -1.38 19.10 -4.67
CA MET A 129 -0.66 20.25 -4.10
C MET A 129 -0.07 21.16 -5.18
N LEU A 130 0.41 20.61 -6.30
CA LEU A 130 0.90 21.40 -7.42
C LEU A 130 -0.22 22.18 -8.13
N ALA A 131 -1.40 21.57 -8.28
CA ALA A 131 -2.57 22.21 -8.87
C ALA A 131 -3.09 23.36 -8.00
N HIS A 132 -3.11 23.16 -6.67
CA HIS A 132 -3.60 24.13 -5.69
C HIS A 132 -2.48 24.98 -5.09
N ARG A 133 -1.46 25.33 -5.88
CA ARG A 133 -0.23 26.02 -5.47
C ARG A 133 -0.42 27.36 -4.73
N HIS A 134 -1.60 27.94 -4.79
CA HIS A 134 -1.92 29.22 -4.16
C HIS A 134 -2.94 29.12 -3.01
N ASP A 135 -3.41 27.92 -2.71
CA ASP A 135 -4.37 27.67 -1.62
C ASP A 135 -3.61 27.16 -0.38
N LEU A 136 -3.22 28.07 0.50
CA LEU A 136 -2.45 27.73 1.70
C LEU A 136 -3.18 26.75 2.63
N PRO A 137 -4.48 26.92 2.94
CA PRO A 137 -5.24 25.90 3.70
C PRO A 137 -5.20 24.51 3.08
N PHE A 138 -5.28 24.40 1.75
CA PHE A 138 -5.11 23.13 1.06
C PHE A 138 -3.70 22.58 1.21
N LEU A 139 -2.66 23.39 0.94
CA LEU A 139 -1.27 22.96 1.05
C LEU A 139 -0.91 22.50 2.47
N LYS A 140 -1.43 23.19 3.50
CA LYS A 140 -1.23 22.80 4.90
C LYS A 140 -1.81 21.41 5.18
N ARG A 141 -3.06 21.17 4.78
CA ARG A 141 -3.69 19.85 4.91
C ARG A 141 -2.92 18.78 4.11
N GLY A 142 -2.43 19.13 2.92
CA GLY A 142 -1.63 18.23 2.10
C GLY A 142 -0.31 17.83 2.77
N VAL A 143 0.38 18.79 3.42
CA VAL A 143 1.59 18.50 4.19
C VAL A 143 1.30 17.69 5.46
N GLU A 144 0.17 17.92 6.12
CA GLU A 144 -0.28 17.11 7.25
C GLU A 144 -0.56 15.65 6.81
N GLU A 145 -1.21 15.44 5.67
CA GLU A 145 -1.44 14.10 5.11
C GLU A 145 -0.11 13.43 4.68
N LEU A 146 0.78 14.19 4.05
CA LEU A 146 2.13 13.74 3.69
C LEU A 146 2.87 13.22 4.92
N ALA A 147 2.85 13.98 6.02
CA ALA A 147 3.50 13.60 7.26
C ALA A 147 2.86 12.37 7.92
N GLY A 148 1.53 12.28 7.92
CA GLY A 148 0.79 11.25 8.61
C GLY A 148 0.73 9.91 7.88
N ARG A 149 0.73 9.92 6.54
CA ARG A 149 0.51 8.72 5.72
C ARG A 149 1.72 8.38 4.86
N TYR A 150 2.39 9.37 4.29
CA TYR A 150 3.37 9.18 3.21
C TYR A 150 4.82 9.50 3.57
N GLY A 151 5.14 9.59 4.86
CA GLY A 151 6.47 9.97 5.35
C GLY A 151 7.61 9.10 4.80
N ALA A 152 7.39 7.78 4.69
CA ALA A 152 8.40 6.86 4.16
C ALA A 152 8.70 7.09 2.67
N LEU A 153 7.66 7.29 1.84
CA LEU A 153 7.85 7.61 0.41
C LEU A 153 8.49 8.98 0.24
N PHE A 154 8.08 9.96 1.06
CA PHE A 154 8.72 11.27 1.06
C PHE A 154 10.19 11.20 1.43
N GLU A 155 10.58 10.42 2.43
CA GLU A 155 11.99 10.28 2.82
C GLU A 155 12.85 9.71 1.69
N LEU A 156 12.31 8.75 0.92
CA LEU A 156 12.96 8.16 -0.26
C LEU A 156 13.08 9.16 -1.41
N GLU A 157 12.04 9.93 -1.70
CA GLU A 157 12.01 10.90 -2.83
C GLU A 157 12.39 12.34 -2.41
N ARG A 158 12.91 12.55 -1.19
CA ARG A 158 13.02 13.89 -0.59
C ARG A 158 13.76 14.91 -1.46
N HIS A 159 14.76 14.48 -2.24
CA HIS A 159 15.53 15.36 -3.10
C HIS A 159 14.74 15.85 -4.32
N ASP A 160 14.07 14.94 -5.03
CA ASP A 160 13.31 15.26 -6.22
C ASP A 160 12.03 16.00 -5.85
N PHE A 161 11.40 15.58 -4.74
CA PHE A 161 10.32 16.35 -4.13
C PHE A 161 10.79 17.77 -3.82
N PHE A 162 11.91 17.92 -3.10
CA PHE A 162 12.42 19.23 -2.71
C PHE A 162 12.70 20.12 -3.93
N ASP A 163 13.44 19.64 -4.94
CA ASP A 163 13.78 20.45 -6.11
C ASP A 163 12.52 20.81 -6.95
N ARG A 164 11.57 19.88 -7.09
CA ARG A 164 10.30 20.11 -7.80
C ARG A 164 9.40 21.11 -7.06
N PHE A 165 9.23 20.94 -5.75
CA PHE A 165 8.34 21.80 -4.97
C PHE A 165 8.98 23.16 -4.67
N LEU A 166 10.29 23.24 -4.48
CA LEU A 166 10.98 24.52 -4.31
C LEU A 166 10.87 25.42 -5.55
N SER A 167 10.84 24.83 -6.75
CA SER A 167 10.71 25.58 -8.00
C SER A 167 9.25 25.95 -8.32
N LYS A 168 8.30 25.04 -8.09
CA LYS A 168 6.89 25.23 -8.50
C LYS A 168 5.99 25.78 -7.40
N VAL A 169 6.16 25.31 -6.16
CA VAL A 169 5.30 25.66 -5.01
C VAL A 169 6.15 25.81 -3.74
N PRO A 170 7.00 26.86 -3.64
CA PRO A 170 7.93 27.02 -2.52
C PRO A 170 7.26 27.05 -1.14
N LEU A 171 5.97 27.42 -1.08
CA LEU A 171 5.16 27.39 0.16
C LEU A 171 5.15 26.02 0.83
N VAL A 172 5.08 24.95 0.04
CA VAL A 172 5.12 23.59 0.59
C VAL A 172 6.42 23.35 1.33
N VAL A 173 7.56 23.80 0.80
CA VAL A 173 8.87 23.65 1.46
C VAL A 173 8.90 24.35 2.82
N PHE A 174 8.30 25.55 2.93
CA PHE A 174 8.20 26.23 4.23
C PHE A 174 7.28 25.51 5.21
N LEU A 175 6.17 24.96 4.73
CA LEU A 175 5.27 24.13 5.54
C LEU A 175 5.96 22.85 6.01
N LEU A 176 6.79 22.21 5.17
CA LEU A 176 7.61 21.06 5.57
C LEU A 176 8.58 21.43 6.70
N LEU A 177 9.24 22.58 6.59
CA LEU A 177 10.12 23.10 7.65
C LEU A 177 9.35 23.46 8.91
N ALA A 178 8.10 23.92 8.80
CA ALA A 178 7.25 24.20 9.95
C ALA A 178 6.81 22.90 10.66
N THR A 179 6.63 21.80 9.92
CA THR A 179 6.20 20.50 10.44
C THR A 179 7.34 19.77 11.17
N PRO A 180 7.25 19.52 12.50
CA PRO A 180 8.35 18.96 13.27
C PRO A 180 8.82 17.57 12.84
N SER A 181 7.92 16.70 12.37
CA SER A 181 8.27 15.35 11.92
C SER A 181 8.99 15.31 10.58
N LEU A 182 8.75 16.28 9.71
CA LEU A 182 9.35 16.35 8.37
C LEU A 182 10.60 17.25 8.33
N ARG A 183 10.71 18.22 9.23
CA ARG A 183 11.83 19.17 9.30
C ARG A 183 13.22 18.51 9.31
N PRO A 184 13.50 17.47 10.13
CA PRO A 184 14.82 16.84 10.14
C PRO A 184 15.19 16.24 8.78
N LEU A 185 14.22 15.66 8.07
CA LEU A 185 14.42 15.09 6.73
C LEU A 185 14.91 16.12 5.70
N LEU A 186 14.67 17.41 5.93
CA LEU A 186 15.18 18.50 5.09
C LEU A 186 16.48 19.11 5.64
N LEU A 187 16.57 19.32 6.95
CA LEU A 187 17.67 20.08 7.55
C LEU A 187 18.91 19.24 7.84
N ASP A 188 18.75 17.96 8.16
CA ASP A 188 19.87 17.04 8.38
C ASP A 188 20.48 16.58 7.06
N ASP A 189 19.72 16.71 5.97
CA ASP A 189 20.21 16.47 4.62
C ASP A 189 21.09 17.63 4.15
N ARG A 190 22.40 17.38 4.05
CA ARG A 190 23.39 18.39 3.70
C ARG A 190 23.08 19.11 2.38
N ARG A 191 22.61 18.41 1.35
CA ARG A 191 22.34 19.00 0.03
C ARG A 191 21.16 19.97 0.12
N ILE A 192 20.07 19.51 0.74
CA ILE A 192 18.86 20.31 0.93
C ILE A 192 19.19 21.52 1.82
N HIS A 193 19.90 21.29 2.92
CA HIS A 193 20.34 22.33 3.84
C HIS A 193 21.19 23.41 3.15
N GLU A 194 22.26 23.02 2.45
CA GLU A 194 23.12 23.95 1.72
C GLU A 194 22.32 24.75 0.69
N ARG A 195 21.38 24.10 -0.02
CA ARG A 195 20.53 24.77 -1.01
C ARG A 195 19.56 25.75 -0.35
N LEU A 196 18.89 25.38 0.74
CA LEU A 196 18.06 26.27 1.56
C LEU A 196 18.88 27.48 2.05
N CYS A 197 20.05 27.23 2.63
CA CYS A 197 20.95 28.28 3.10
C CYS A 197 21.39 29.20 1.96
N SER A 198 21.70 28.67 0.77
CA SER A 198 22.08 29.47 -0.40
C SER A 198 20.94 30.35 -0.92
N LEU A 199 19.68 29.95 -0.70
CA LEU A 199 18.52 30.75 -1.10
C LEU A 199 18.18 31.82 -0.06
N ILE A 200 18.42 31.54 1.22
CA ILE A 200 18.06 32.39 2.34
C ILE A 200 19.18 33.41 2.68
N ARG A 201 20.46 33.00 2.70
CA ARG A 201 21.61 33.85 3.11
C ARG A 201 21.87 35.06 2.22
N PRO A 202 22.03 34.92 0.89
CA PRO A 202 22.34 36.05 0.01
C PRO A 202 21.15 36.99 -0.14
N ARG A 203 19.95 36.47 0.14
CA ARG A 203 18.70 37.20 -0.04
C ARG A 203 18.16 37.84 1.23
N ALA A 204 18.85 37.92 2.37
CA ALA A 204 18.34 38.80 3.44
C ALA A 204 18.28 40.27 2.97
N GLN A 205 19.31 40.72 2.24
CA GLN A 205 19.35 42.04 1.61
C GLN A 205 18.45 42.11 0.36
N VAL A 206 18.47 41.08 -0.49
CA VAL A 206 17.64 41.03 -1.71
C VAL A 206 16.16 40.80 -1.42
N ILE A 207 15.76 40.10 -0.35
CA ILE A 207 14.38 40.00 0.13
C ILE A 207 13.95 41.36 0.65
N GLN A 208 14.80 42.07 1.41
CA GLN A 208 14.52 43.45 1.82
C GLN A 208 14.38 44.39 0.61
N ASP A 209 15.23 44.26 -0.42
CA ASP A 209 15.23 45.12 -1.61
C ASP A 209 14.11 44.73 -2.60
N ILE A 210 13.81 43.44 -2.79
CA ILE A 210 12.65 42.94 -3.54
C ILE A 210 11.36 43.33 -2.84
N PHE A 211 11.27 43.30 -1.50
CA PHE A 211 10.07 43.78 -0.78
C PHE A 211 9.92 45.30 -0.80
N LYS A 212 11.03 46.06 -0.72
CA LYS A 212 11.03 47.53 -0.91
C LYS A 212 10.62 47.92 -2.33
N ALA A 213 11.07 47.18 -3.34
CA ALA A 213 10.61 47.34 -4.72
C ALA A 213 9.15 46.88 -4.87
N TYR A 214 8.73 45.80 -4.21
CA TYR A 214 7.37 45.28 -4.20
C TYR A 214 6.33 46.27 -3.66
N GLN A 215 6.66 47.02 -2.58
CA GLN A 215 5.85 48.15 -2.10
C GLN A 215 5.63 49.22 -3.19
N LYS A 216 6.52 49.28 -4.20
CA LYS A 216 6.43 50.20 -5.33
C LYS A 216 5.82 49.60 -6.61
N THR A 217 5.94 48.29 -6.88
CA THR A 217 5.62 47.73 -8.22
C THR A 217 4.70 46.48 -8.28
N LYS A 218 4.19 45.91 -7.17
CA LYS A 218 3.19 44.80 -7.18
C LYS A 218 3.47 43.66 -8.19
N SER A 219 4.65 43.03 -8.19
CA SER A 219 4.99 41.98 -9.18
C SER A 219 5.51 40.65 -8.61
N VAL A 220 5.45 40.44 -7.30
CA VAL A 220 5.53 39.09 -6.70
C VAL A 220 4.12 38.51 -6.71
N PRO A 221 3.90 37.20 -7.00
CA PRO A 221 2.56 36.63 -6.97
C PRO A 221 1.90 36.93 -5.61
N ASP A 222 0.75 37.62 -5.61
CA ASP A 222 0.02 38.21 -4.47
C ASP A 222 -0.24 37.26 -3.28
N VAL A 223 0.09 35.98 -3.41
CA VAL A 223 -0.24 34.86 -2.52
C VAL A 223 0.66 34.79 -1.28
N PHE A 224 1.91 35.26 -1.34
CA PHE A 224 2.84 35.20 -0.20
C PHE A 224 2.69 36.34 0.80
N VAL A 225 2.14 37.46 0.34
CA VAL A 225 2.16 38.75 1.02
C VAL A 225 1.36 38.75 2.34
N PRO A 226 0.22 38.05 2.45
CA PRO A 226 -0.51 37.99 3.72
C PRO A 226 0.19 37.16 4.82
N PHE A 227 1.14 36.27 4.45
CA PHE A 227 1.67 35.25 5.38
C PHE A 227 3.12 35.50 5.82
N VAL A 228 3.76 36.55 5.32
CA VAL A 228 5.15 36.90 5.66
C VAL A 228 5.18 38.25 6.38
N GLY A 229 5.54 38.23 7.66
CA GLY A 229 5.75 39.42 8.49
C GLY A 229 7.22 39.80 8.58
N PHE A 230 7.51 41.10 8.59
CA PHE A 230 8.83 41.64 8.93
C PHE A 230 8.75 42.37 10.26
N PHE A 231 9.70 42.07 11.14
CA PHE A 231 9.84 42.75 12.41
C PHE A 231 11.18 43.48 12.44
N GLN A 232 11.14 44.81 12.55
CA GLN A 232 12.32 45.66 12.69
C GLN A 232 12.06 46.65 13.82
N GLN A 233 12.79 46.49 14.93
CA GLN A 233 12.68 47.39 16.07
C GLN A 233 14.04 47.55 16.76
N PHE A 234 14.34 48.76 17.20
CA PHE A 234 15.45 49.01 18.12
C PHE A 234 14.98 48.69 19.54
N THR A 235 15.51 47.61 20.13
CA THR A 235 15.02 47.13 21.43
C THR A 235 15.78 47.69 22.62
N ASP A 236 16.83 48.50 22.40
CA ASP A 236 17.72 49.02 23.45
C ASP A 236 18.16 47.94 24.46
N HIS A 237 18.55 46.78 23.92
CA HIS A 237 18.93 45.59 24.71
C HIS A 237 17.83 45.00 25.61
N ARG A 238 16.56 45.34 25.38
CA ARG A 238 15.38 44.74 26.03
C ARG A 238 14.77 43.64 25.15
N TRP A 239 14.05 42.74 25.79
CA TRP A 239 13.19 41.77 25.10
C TRP A 239 11.88 42.45 24.72
N VAL A 240 11.42 42.20 23.50
CA VAL A 240 10.15 42.71 22.97
C VAL A 240 9.38 41.54 22.37
N ASP A 241 8.09 41.46 22.68
CA ASP A 241 7.21 40.45 22.11
C ASP A 241 6.95 40.77 20.65
N VAL A 242 7.35 39.85 19.77
CA VAL A 242 7.24 40.01 18.31
C VAL A 242 5.84 39.65 17.81
N THR A 243 5.27 38.57 18.33
CA THR A 243 3.92 38.08 18.00
C THR A 243 3.48 37.06 19.06
N GLU A 244 2.16 36.97 19.28
CA GLU A 244 1.56 35.91 20.11
C GLU A 244 1.30 34.62 19.32
N GLU A 245 1.38 34.68 17.99
CA GLU A 245 1.14 33.53 17.11
C GLU A 245 2.40 32.68 16.91
N LYS A 246 2.21 31.39 16.63
CA LYS A 246 3.33 30.50 16.27
C LYS A 246 3.80 30.83 14.86
N VAL A 247 5.03 31.32 14.73
CA VAL A 247 5.65 31.69 13.46
C VAL A 247 6.92 30.89 13.19
N LEU A 248 7.23 30.67 11.91
CA LEU A 248 8.52 30.13 11.47
C LEU A 248 9.47 31.29 11.20
N ILE A 249 10.59 31.35 11.91
CA ILE A 249 11.60 32.38 11.68
C ILE A 249 12.49 31.95 10.52
N LEU A 250 12.41 32.68 9.41
CA LEU A 250 13.18 32.38 8.20
C LEU A 250 14.58 33.00 8.19
N SER A 251 14.78 34.13 8.87
CA SER A 251 16.05 34.84 8.94
C SER A 251 16.10 35.75 10.17
N ILE A 252 17.30 35.85 10.78
CA ILE A 252 17.60 36.75 11.90
C ILE A 252 18.90 37.47 11.56
N THR A 253 18.96 38.78 11.77
CA THR A 253 20.21 39.54 11.66
C THR A 253 21.20 39.11 12.75
N GLN A 254 22.50 39.10 12.47
CA GLN A 254 23.52 38.60 13.41
C GLN A 254 23.51 39.29 14.79
N SER A 255 22.95 40.49 14.89
CA SER A 255 22.81 41.26 16.13
C SER A 255 21.51 41.01 16.90
N ALA A 256 20.57 40.24 16.36
CA ALA A 256 19.29 39.94 16.99
C ALA A 256 19.30 38.55 17.65
N ARG A 257 18.67 38.46 18.82
CA ARG A 257 18.38 37.20 19.52
C ARG A 257 16.88 37.04 19.62
N VAL A 258 16.38 35.84 19.33
CA VAL A 258 14.96 35.51 19.43
C VAL A 258 14.83 34.25 20.28
N THR A 259 13.80 34.21 21.12
CA THR A 259 13.54 33.10 22.05
C THR A 259 12.03 32.82 22.05
N GLY A 260 11.63 31.58 22.26
CA GLY A 260 10.21 31.25 22.43
C GLY A 260 9.69 31.79 23.77
N ARG A 261 8.37 32.04 23.84
CA ARG A 261 7.70 32.56 25.07
C ARG A 261 7.94 31.69 26.31
N ASN A 262 8.24 30.41 26.12
CA ASN A 262 8.48 29.43 27.18
C ASN A 262 9.96 29.07 27.37
N ASP A 263 10.86 29.65 26.58
CA ASP A 263 12.29 29.38 26.70
C ASP A 263 12.90 30.27 27.80
N PRO A 264 13.85 29.75 28.61
CA PRO A 264 14.49 30.54 29.65
C PRO A 264 15.22 31.74 29.03
N PRO A 265 15.11 32.96 29.61
CA PRO A 265 15.81 34.12 29.07
C PRO A 265 17.32 33.85 29.10
N PRO A 266 18.05 34.13 28.00
CA PRO A 266 19.47 33.84 27.96
C PRO A 266 20.18 34.67 29.02
N VAL A 267 21.03 33.99 29.80
CA VAL A 267 21.85 34.61 30.85
C VAL A 267 22.62 35.78 30.26
N LYS A 268 22.52 36.97 30.88
CA LYS A 268 23.35 38.11 30.51
C LYS A 268 24.81 37.68 30.65
N THR A 269 25.49 37.39 29.55
CA THR A 269 26.94 37.23 29.58
C THR A 269 27.51 38.59 29.98
N PRO A 270 28.24 38.71 31.10
CA PRO A 270 28.87 39.97 31.44
C PRO A 270 29.80 40.36 30.29
N ARG A 271 29.66 41.60 29.80
CA ARG A 271 30.65 42.18 28.89
C ARG A 271 32.01 42.00 29.58
N LYS A 272 32.96 41.34 28.91
CA LYS A 272 34.37 41.53 29.26
C LYS A 272 34.60 43.03 29.20
N ALA A 273 34.92 43.62 30.36
CA ALA A 273 35.34 45.01 30.47
C ALA A 273 36.56 45.24 29.57
N PRO A 274 36.74 46.47 29.04
CA PRO A 274 37.77 46.79 28.04
C PRO A 274 39.19 46.41 28.48
#